data_AF-A0A2P8I3M5-F1
#
_entry.id   AF-A0A2P8I3M5-F1
#
_cell.length_a   1.000
_cell.length_b   1.000
_cell.length_c   1.000
_cell.angle_alpha   90.00
_cell.angle_beta   90.00
_cell.angle_gamma   90.00
#
_symmetry.space_group_name_H-M   'P 1'
#
loop_
_entity.id
_entity.type
_entity.pdbx_description
1 polymer ?
#
loop_
_entity_poly.entity_id
_entity_poly.type
_entity_poly.pdbx_seq_one_letter_code
_entity_poly.pdbx_strand_id
1 'polypeptide(L)'
;MVAFTRAARALTTAPCRYTCTAVVDALADVVRSRLVVALPGRVEPVDDRTCRVRLGADAIEHVAADLLLLGAPYTLDASPEVLAALRSAGSGLTGRRPGPPGAPGSR
;
A
#
# COMPACT_ATOMS: atom_id res chain seq x y z
N MET A 1 -33.46 -4.28 5.41
CA MET A 1 -32.87 -5.64 5.46
C MET A 1 -32.17 -5.87 4.13
N VAL A 2 -30.92 -5.42 4.00
CA VAL A 2 -30.14 -5.57 2.76
C VAL A 2 -29.17 -6.71 2.95
N ALA A 3 -29.36 -7.77 2.18
CA ALA A 3 -28.51 -8.95 2.16
C ALA A 3 -27.15 -8.58 1.54
N PHE A 4 -26.14 -8.36 2.39
CA PHE A 4 -24.75 -8.34 1.95
C PHE A 4 -24.29 -9.78 1.77
N THR A 5 -24.28 -10.26 0.52
CA THR A 5 -23.62 -11.52 0.21
C THR A 5 -22.93 -11.42 -1.14
N ARG A 6 -21.60 -11.24 -1.12
CA ARG A 6 -20.75 -12.15 -1.89
C ARG A 6 -19.32 -12.17 -1.37
N ALA A 7 -18.85 -13.40 -1.18
CA ALA A 7 -17.54 -13.79 -0.69
C ALA A 7 -16.39 -13.06 -1.40
N ALA A 8 -15.51 -12.44 -0.61
CA ALA A 8 -14.18 -12.06 -1.07
C ALA A 8 -13.36 -13.35 -1.27
N ARG A 9 -13.16 -13.75 -2.54
CA ARG A 9 -12.22 -14.81 -2.89
C ARG A 9 -10.83 -14.34 -2.45
N ALA A 10 -10.32 -14.91 -1.37
CA ALA A 10 -8.98 -14.63 -0.85
C ALA A 10 -7.97 -14.99 -1.95
N LEU A 11 -7.43 -13.97 -2.61
CA LEU A 11 -6.32 -14.13 -3.53
C LEU A 11 -5.06 -14.28 -2.69
N THR A 12 -4.60 -15.52 -2.56
CA THR A 12 -3.24 -15.86 -2.11
C THR A 12 -2.25 -15.20 -3.05
N THR A 13 -1.94 -13.94 -2.76
CA THR A 13 -0.66 -13.34 -3.14
C THR A 13 0.36 -14.04 -2.25
N ALA A 14 1.51 -14.46 -2.78
CA ALA A 14 2.61 -14.89 -1.92
C ALA A 14 2.79 -13.84 -0.81
N PRO A 15 2.96 -14.23 0.47
CA PRO A 15 2.98 -13.28 1.57
C PRO A 15 4.15 -12.31 1.37
N CYS A 16 3.83 -11.11 0.89
CA CYS A 16 4.79 -10.03 0.76
C CYS A 16 5.29 -9.64 2.16
N ARG A 17 6.56 -9.27 2.26
CA ARG A 17 7.14 -8.88 3.56
C ARG A 17 6.41 -7.70 4.22
N TYR A 18 6.03 -6.70 3.43
CA TYR A 18 5.32 -5.51 3.92
C TYR A 18 3.91 -5.49 3.36
N THR A 19 2.91 -5.63 4.22
CA THR A 19 1.49 -5.59 3.87
C THR A 19 0.73 -4.59 4.72
N CYS A 20 -0.22 -3.89 4.11
CA CYS A 20 -1.13 -2.99 4.82
C CYS A 20 -2.47 -2.86 4.09
N THR A 21 -3.46 -2.35 4.81
CA THR A 21 -4.77 -2.01 4.25
C THR A 21 -5.03 -0.52 4.45
N ALA A 22 -5.30 0.21 3.37
CA ALA A 22 -5.71 1.60 3.43
C ALA A 22 -7.22 1.73 3.19
N VAL A 23 -7.92 2.51 4.01
CA VAL A 23 -9.28 2.98 3.69
C VAL A 23 -9.16 4.40 3.17
N VAL A 24 -9.49 4.59 1.90
CA VAL A 24 -9.24 5.83 1.14
C VAL A 24 -10.55 6.56 0.96
N ASP A 25 -10.55 7.87 1.21
CA ASP A 25 -11.69 8.76 0.94
C ASP A 25 -11.73 9.11 -0.56
N ALA A 26 -11.94 8.07 -1.38
CA ALA A 26 -12.14 8.15 -2.82
C ALA A 26 -12.85 6.89 -3.34
N LEU A 27 -13.57 7.07 -4.45
CA LEU A 27 -14.22 5.98 -5.19
C LEU A 27 -13.19 4.97 -5.70
N ALA A 28 -13.58 3.69 -5.68
CA ALA A 28 -12.72 2.59 -6.10
C ALA A 28 -12.18 2.77 -7.54
N ASP A 29 -12.99 3.26 -8.47
CA ASP A 29 -12.56 3.46 -9.86
C ASP A 29 -11.55 4.60 -10.02
N VAL A 30 -11.69 5.66 -9.22
CA VAL A 30 -10.70 6.75 -9.15
C VAL A 30 -9.37 6.20 -8.64
N VAL A 31 -9.38 5.41 -7.57
CA VAL A 31 -8.16 4.83 -7.00
C VAL A 31 -7.51 3.83 -7.96
N ARG A 32 -8.29 2.96 -8.61
CA ARG A 32 -7.79 2.02 -9.63
C ARG A 32 -7.11 2.74 -10.79
N SER A 33 -7.61 3.90 -11.21
CA SER A 33 -7.00 4.67 -12.30
C SER A 33 -5.61 5.25 -11.97
N ARG A 34 -5.27 5.35 -10.68
CA ARG A 34 -4.01 5.95 -10.20
C ARG A 34 -2.91 4.92 -9.94
N LEU A 35 -3.29 3.69 -9.61
CA LEU A 35 -2.33 2.62 -9.35
C LEU A 35 -1.89 1.99 -10.67
N VAL A 36 -0.59 2.12 -10.98
CA VAL A 36 0.02 1.65 -12.25
C VAL A 36 -0.19 0.14 -12.46
N VAL A 37 -0.21 -0.65 -11.38
CA VAL A 37 -0.51 -2.09 -11.41
C VAL A 37 -1.50 -2.43 -10.28
N ALA A 38 -2.77 -2.07 -10.46
CA ALA A 38 -3.84 -2.55 -9.59
C ALA A 38 -4.20 -4.00 -9.96
N LEU A 39 -3.70 -4.98 -9.20
CA LEU A 39 -4.20 -6.35 -9.34
C LEU A 39 -5.71 -6.41 -9.01
N PRO A 40 -6.49 -7.21 -9.76
CA PRO A 40 -7.90 -7.43 -9.47
C PRO A 40 -8.11 -7.81 -7.99
N GLY A 41 -9.06 -7.16 -7.33
CA GLY A 41 -9.37 -7.40 -5.92
C GLY A 41 -8.47 -6.66 -4.91
N ARG A 42 -7.45 -5.90 -5.30
CA ARG A 42 -6.73 -5.04 -4.33
C ARG A 42 -7.56 -3.84 -3.89
N VAL A 43 -8.39 -3.31 -4.77
CA VAL A 43 -9.28 -2.17 -4.50
C VAL A 43 -10.72 -2.67 -4.45
N GLU A 44 -11.35 -2.53 -3.29
CA GLU A 44 -12.72 -2.97 -3.02
C GLU A 44 -13.54 -1.76 -2.51
N PRO A 45 -14.68 -1.42 -3.12
CA PRO A 45 -15.53 -0.35 -2.59
C PRO A 45 -16.04 -0.74 -1.19
N VAL A 46 -16.07 0.24 -0.28
CA VAL A 46 -16.65 0.09 1.07
C VAL A 46 -18.03 0.73 1.10
N ASP A 47 -18.15 1.93 0.51
CA ASP A 47 -19.39 2.68 0.32
C ASP A 47 -19.31 3.55 -0.96
N ASP A 48 -20.27 4.46 -1.14
CA ASP A 48 -20.41 5.34 -2.31
C ASP A 48 -19.35 6.46 -2.39
N ARG A 49 -18.39 6.50 -1.46
CA ARG A 49 -17.32 7.51 -1.41
C ARG A 49 -15.96 6.96 -1.03
N THR A 50 -15.91 5.80 -0.39
CA THR A 50 -14.67 5.24 0.15
C THR A 50 -14.39 3.86 -0.43
N CYS A 51 -13.11 3.52 -0.50
CA CYS A 51 -12.66 2.20 -0.88
C CYS A 51 -11.53 1.69 -0.01
N ARG A 52 -11.44 0.37 0.07
CA ARG A 52 -10.38 -0.36 0.74
C ARG A 52 -9.34 -0.78 -0.27
N VAL A 53 -8.08 -0.49 0.01
CA VAL A 53 -6.94 -0.86 -0.81
C VAL A 53 -6.00 -1.76 -0.02
N ARG A 54 -5.80 -2.99 -0.50
CA ARG A 54 -4.79 -3.90 0.03
C ARG A 54 -3.48 -3.71 -0.72
N LEU A 55 -2.44 -3.35 0.01
CA LEU A 55 -1.09 -3.12 -0.52
C LEU A 55 -0.13 -4.16 0.03
N GLY A 56 0.83 -4.57 -0.80
CA GLY A 56 1.79 -5.60 -0.46
C GLY A 56 3.00 -5.56 -1.39
N ALA A 57 4.20 -5.48 -0.81
CA ALA A 57 5.46 -5.59 -1.53
C ALA A 57 6.60 -6.11 -0.62
N ASP A 58 7.68 -6.59 -1.23
CA ASP A 58 8.87 -7.06 -0.49
C ASP A 58 9.83 -5.93 -0.11
N ALA A 59 9.67 -4.77 -0.74
CA ALA A 59 10.39 -3.53 -0.44
C ALA A 59 9.40 -2.46 0.02
N ILE A 60 9.72 -1.77 1.12
CA ILE A 60 8.81 -0.79 1.73
C ILE A 60 8.60 0.43 0.83
N GLU A 61 9.58 0.78 0.01
CA GLU A 61 9.54 1.90 -0.93
C GLU A 61 8.44 1.74 -1.98
N HIS A 62 8.14 0.50 -2.40
CA HIS A 62 7.02 0.24 -3.31
C HIS A 62 5.67 0.49 -2.65
N VAL A 63 5.51 0.06 -1.38
CA VAL A 63 4.30 0.37 -0.60
C VAL A 63 4.15 1.88 -0.41
N ALA A 64 5.25 2.58 -0.10
CA ALA A 64 5.24 4.03 0.05
C ALA A 64 4.85 4.74 -1.25
N ALA A 65 5.37 4.29 -2.40
CA ALA A 65 5.01 4.84 -3.70
C ALA A 65 3.52 4.61 -4.02
N ASP A 66 3.00 3.41 -3.79
CA ASP A 66 1.57 3.11 -3.98
C ASP A 66 0.67 4.00 -3.11
N LEU A 67 1.05 4.20 -1.83
CA LEU A 67 0.33 5.10 -0.91
C LEU A 67 0.34 6.56 -1.40
N LEU A 68 1.44 7.04 -1.95
CA LEU A 68 1.54 8.37 -2.55
C LEU A 68 0.64 8.50 -3.79
N LEU A 69 0.59 7.46 -4.62
CA LEU A 69 -0.24 7.43 -5.82
C LEU A 69 -1.75 7.41 -5.51
N LEU A 70 -2.17 7.01 -4.30
CA LEU A 70 -3.58 7.06 -3.93
C LEU A 70 -4.18 8.45 -4.08
N GLY A 71 -3.40 9.52 -3.84
CA GLY A 71 -3.77 10.91 -4.12
C GLY A 71 -5.05 11.40 -3.40
N ALA A 72 -5.39 10.77 -2.28
CA ALA A 72 -6.56 11.10 -1.47
C ALA A 72 -6.25 10.79 0.01
N PRO A 73 -6.96 11.42 0.96
CA PRO A 73 -6.83 11.08 2.37
C PRO A 73 -7.13 9.59 2.61
N TYR A 74 -6.39 8.98 3.53
CA TYR A 74 -6.62 7.60 3.91
C TYR A 74 -6.30 7.35 5.38
N THR A 75 -6.93 6.32 5.96
CA THR A 75 -6.49 5.70 7.19
C THR A 75 -5.77 4.39 6.87
N LEU A 76 -4.72 4.07 7.63
CA LEU A 76 -3.87 2.92 7.37
C LEU A 76 -3.92 1.92 8.52
N ASP A 77 -4.29 0.70 8.21
CA ASP A 77 -4.14 -0.48 9.08
C ASP A 77 -2.88 -1.25 8.66
N ALA A 78 -1.90 -1.28 9.56
CA ALA A 78 -0.59 -1.88 9.35
C ALA A 78 0.06 -2.23 10.68
N SER A 79 0.99 -3.19 10.66
CA SER A 79 1.78 -3.51 11.85
C SER A 79 2.68 -2.33 12.26
N PRO A 80 3.09 -2.24 13.54
CA PRO A 80 4.03 -1.21 14.00
C PRO A 80 5.36 -1.20 13.21
N GLU A 81 5.81 -2.38 12.76
CA GLU A 81 7.02 -2.53 11.92
C GLU A 81 6.83 -1.84 10.55
N VAL A 82 5.71 -2.08 9.87
CA VAL A 82 5.39 -1.44 8.59
C VAL A 82 5.29 0.07 8.76
N LEU A 83 4.61 0.54 9.81
CA LEU A 83 4.51 1.98 10.10
C LEU A 83 5.88 2.62 10.38
N ALA A 84 6.79 1.92 11.05
CA ALA A 84 8.16 2.40 11.30
C ALA A 84 8.98 2.46 10.01
N ALA A 85 8.87 1.44 9.16
CA ALA A 85 9.54 1.39 7.87
C ALA A 85 9.04 2.50 6.92
N LEU A 86 7.73 2.76 6.87
CA LEU A 86 7.15 3.89 6.12
C LEU A 86 7.65 5.24 6.63
N ARG A 87 7.73 5.43 7.94
CA ARG A 87 8.30 6.65 8.55
C ARG A 87 9.75 6.86 8.15
N SER A 88 10.55 5.79 8.15
CA SER A 88 11.95 5.84 7.73
C SER A 88 12.08 6.17 6.24
N ALA A 89 11.28 5.53 5.38
CA ALA A 89 11.24 5.81 3.95
C ALA A 89 10.86 7.27 3.67
N GLY A 90 9.81 7.79 4.32
CA GLY A 90 9.39 9.19 4.21
C GLY A 90 10.47 10.17 4.67
N SER A 91 11.13 9.88 5.80
CA SER A 91 12.24 10.69 6.31
C SER A 91 13.44 10.69 5.36
N GLY A 92 13.69 9.60 4.64
CA GLY A 92 14.74 9.49 3.64
C GLY A 92 14.48 10.31 2.37
N LEU A 93 13.21 10.65 2.07
CA LEU A 93 12.83 11.49 0.93
C LEU A 93 13.09 12.98 1.20
N THR A 94 12.96 13.43 2.44
CA THR A 94 13.16 14.82 2.84
C THR A 94 14.49 15.07 3.54
N GLY A 95 15.16 14.02 4.00
CA GLY A 95 16.48 14.03 4.63
C GLY A 95 17.59 13.54 3.70
N ARG A 96 18.66 13.03 4.31
CA ARG A 96 19.80 12.42 3.58
C ARG A 96 19.57 10.91 3.47
N ARG A 97 19.37 10.41 2.25
CA ARG A 97 19.31 8.97 1.99
C ARG A 97 20.70 8.34 2.21
N PRO A 98 20.85 7.37 3.12
CA PRO A 98 22.08 6.56 3.18
C PRO A 98 22.27 5.88 1.82
N GLY A 99 23.48 5.94 1.28
CA GLY A 99 23.81 5.14 0.10
C GLY A 99 23.66 3.65 0.41
N PRO A 100 23.49 2.79 -0.61
CA PRO A 100 23.59 1.35 -0.41
C PRO A 100 24.92 1.04 0.32
N PRO A 101 24.95 0.03 1.21
CA PRO A 101 26.20 -0.38 1.83
C PRO A 101 27.24 -0.61 0.72
N GLY A 102 28.40 0.05 0.84
CA GLY A 102 29.48 -0.10 -0.14
C GLY A 102 29.77 -1.58 -0.31
N ALA A 103 29.83 -2.04 -1.57
CA ALA A 103 30.19 -3.43 -1.86
C ALA A 103 31.47 -3.79 -1.10
N PRO A 104 31.56 -4.98 -0.47
CA PRO A 104 32.79 -5.43 0.19
C PRO A 104 33.97 -5.25 -0.76
N GLY A 105 35.02 -4.59 -0.25
CA GLY A 105 36.08 -3.99 -1.05
C GLY A 105 36.66 -4.89 -2.13
N SER A 106 36.65 -4.39 -3.36
CA SER A 106 37.63 -4.78 -4.37
C SER A 106 38.95 -4.10 -4.03
N ARG A 107 39.78 -4.79 -3.25
CA ARG A 107 41.21 -4.48 -3.13
C ARG A 107 42.00 -5.73 -3.46
#